data_AF-A0A2V8KJD2-F1
#
_entry.id   AF-A0A2V8KJD2-F1
#
_cell.length_a   1.000
_cell.length_b   1.000
_cell.length_c   1.000
_cell.angle_alpha   90.00
_cell.angle_beta   90.00
_cell.angle_gamma   90.00
#
_symmetry.space_group_name_H-M   'P 1'
#
loop_
_entity.id
_entity.type
_entity.pdbx_description
1 polymer ?
#
loop_
_entity_poly.entity_id
_entity_poly.type
_entity_poly.pdbx_seq_one_letter_code
_entity_poly.pdbx_strand_id
1 'polypeptide(L)'
;MFLLDTLEAASKPDVAIQKLELTYEKPVVGAKVRAAVSGLPAGKTVDLKWSTVTGGWVIEDNYYFRGKKYSETTLSLGKFPVGSGGHLDASFAIPEDYGGVHDVIAMVDDKAVAQNGIEVTQSFEMTPLSGPTGTPIELRVKGLGWRTMENTWVVNWDNRAIGFVTAVSTHGSAVARFRAAGPVGDHPVKIYTGWQGQ
;
A
#
# COMPACT_ATOMS: atom_id res chain seq x y z
N MET A 1 3.49 26.38 -54.68
CA MET A 1 4.64 25.50 -54.38
C MET A 1 4.93 25.67 -52.90
N PHE A 2 4.39 24.79 -52.05
CA PHE A 2 4.67 24.77 -50.61
C PHE A 2 5.40 23.46 -50.32
N LEU A 3 6.66 23.54 -49.89
CA LEU A 3 7.40 22.41 -49.35
C LEU A 3 6.79 22.03 -48.01
N LEU A 4 6.41 20.76 -47.85
CA LEU A 4 6.20 20.15 -46.54
C LEU A 4 7.56 19.71 -45.99
N ASP A 5 8.03 20.36 -44.93
CA ASP A 5 9.09 19.82 -44.08
C ASP A 5 8.51 18.65 -43.27
N THR A 6 8.88 17.43 -43.66
CA THR A 6 8.72 16.24 -42.82
C THR A 6 9.76 16.27 -41.70
N LEU A 7 9.34 16.63 -40.49
CA LEU A 7 10.09 16.33 -39.27
C LEU A 7 9.96 14.83 -38.99
N GLU A 8 11.00 14.09 -39.32
CA GLU A 8 11.15 12.69 -38.94
C GLU A 8 11.48 12.63 -37.45
N ALA A 9 10.48 12.30 -36.62
CA ALA A 9 10.68 12.09 -35.20
C ALA A 9 11.52 10.84 -34.99
N ALA A 10 12.77 11.00 -34.53
CA ALA A 10 13.62 9.89 -34.14
C ALA A 10 12.94 9.02 -33.07
N SER A 11 12.63 7.77 -33.39
CA SER A 11 12.08 6.81 -32.44
C SER A 11 13.16 6.44 -31.42
N LYS A 12 12.99 6.84 -30.16
CA LYS A 12 13.72 6.21 -29.05
C LYS A 12 13.32 4.73 -29.01
N PRO A 13 14.25 3.77 -28.95
CA PRO A 13 13.88 2.39 -28.67
C PRO A 13 13.32 2.35 -27.25
N ASP A 14 12.01 2.12 -27.15
CA ASP A 14 11.35 1.84 -25.89
C ASP A 14 11.80 0.44 -25.46
N VAL A 15 12.67 0.36 -24.45
CA VAL A 15 13.08 -0.94 -23.91
C VAL A 15 11.87 -1.51 -23.21
N ALA A 16 11.30 -2.58 -23.76
CA ALA A 16 10.12 -3.23 -23.20
C ALA A 16 10.37 -3.61 -21.73
N ILE A 17 9.51 -3.09 -20.83
CA ILE A 17 9.55 -3.41 -19.41
C ILE A 17 9.16 -4.87 -19.24
N GLN A 18 10.03 -5.67 -18.63
CA GLN A 18 9.75 -7.09 -18.36
C GLN A 18 8.76 -7.25 -17.21
N LYS A 19 8.11 -8.41 -17.13
CA LYS A 19 7.32 -8.77 -15.94
C LYS A 19 8.28 -9.17 -14.81
N LEU A 20 8.13 -8.57 -13.64
CA LEU A 20 8.78 -9.01 -12.41
C LEU A 20 7.97 -10.15 -11.79
N GLU A 21 8.56 -11.33 -11.61
CA GLU A 21 7.88 -12.42 -10.93
C GLU A 21 7.90 -12.17 -9.42
N LEU A 22 6.70 -12.10 -8.82
CA LEU A 22 6.51 -11.85 -7.40
C LEU A 22 5.82 -13.06 -6.77
N THR A 23 6.40 -13.60 -5.71
CA THR A 23 5.85 -14.76 -4.98
C THR A 23 5.68 -14.42 -3.51
N TYR A 24 4.47 -14.62 -3.00
CA TYR A 24 4.07 -14.40 -1.62
C TYR A 24 2.84 -15.27 -1.29
N GLU A 25 2.62 -15.56 -0.01
CA GLU A 25 1.45 -16.34 0.43
C GLU A 25 0.21 -15.44 0.57
N LYS A 26 0.32 -14.37 1.35
CA LYS A 26 -0.71 -13.35 1.55
C LYS A 26 -0.08 -11.96 1.46
N PRO A 27 -0.66 -11.03 0.68
CA PRO A 27 -0.10 -9.70 0.51
C PRO A 27 -0.53 -8.77 1.64
N VAL A 28 -0.16 -9.06 2.88
CA VAL A 28 -0.40 -8.18 4.04
C VAL A 28 0.88 -7.45 4.41
N VAL A 29 0.77 -6.30 5.09
CA VAL A 29 1.94 -5.55 5.61
C VAL A 29 2.88 -6.49 6.38
N GLY A 30 4.17 -6.42 6.06
CA GLY A 30 5.23 -7.23 6.65
C GLY A 30 5.39 -8.63 6.04
N ALA A 31 4.50 -9.08 5.15
CA ALA A 31 4.65 -10.36 4.48
C ALA A 31 5.90 -10.39 3.60
N LYS A 32 6.61 -11.54 3.61
CA LYS A 32 7.81 -11.74 2.80
C LYS A 32 7.43 -11.97 1.34
N VAL A 33 8.11 -11.27 0.45
CA VAL A 33 7.99 -11.40 -1.00
C VAL A 33 9.34 -11.86 -1.57
N ARG A 34 9.28 -12.77 -2.54
CA ARG A 34 10.39 -13.05 -3.45
C ARG A 34 10.15 -12.33 -4.77
N ALA A 35 11.15 -11.61 -5.27
CA ALA A 35 11.14 -10.95 -6.57
C ALA A 35 12.21 -11.58 -7.47
N ALA A 36 11.80 -12.03 -8.66
CA ALA A 36 12.69 -12.67 -9.60
C ALA A 36 12.47 -12.18 -11.03
N VAL A 37 13.56 -11.99 -11.77
CA VAL A 37 13.56 -11.69 -13.21
C VAL A 37 14.89 -12.15 -13.81
N SER A 38 14.89 -12.57 -15.07
CA SER A 38 16.08 -13.00 -15.80
C SER A 38 16.32 -12.08 -17.00
N GLY A 39 17.48 -12.21 -17.65
CA GLY A 39 17.81 -11.40 -18.83
C GLY A 39 18.19 -9.95 -18.50
N LEU A 40 18.58 -9.68 -17.26
CA LEU A 40 19.13 -8.37 -16.86
C LEU A 40 20.62 -8.27 -17.21
N PRO A 41 21.17 -7.05 -17.38
CA PRO A 41 22.60 -6.87 -17.59
C PRO A 41 23.41 -7.40 -16.39
N ALA A 42 24.27 -8.39 -16.63
CA ALA A 42 25.08 -9.03 -15.58
C ALA A 42 26.04 -8.05 -14.90
N GLY A 43 26.28 -8.23 -13.60
CA GLY A 43 27.18 -7.39 -12.81
C GLY A 43 26.62 -6.00 -12.46
N LYS A 44 25.39 -5.69 -12.88
CA LYS A 44 24.67 -4.48 -12.44
C LYS A 44 24.00 -4.71 -11.08
N THR A 45 23.49 -3.61 -10.52
CA THR A 45 22.66 -3.61 -9.32
C THR A 45 21.26 -3.16 -9.69
N VAL A 46 20.25 -3.88 -9.20
CA VAL A 46 18.84 -3.50 -9.28
C VAL A 46 18.47 -2.73 -8.02
N ASP A 47 17.88 -1.55 -8.15
CA ASP A 47 17.16 -0.88 -7.07
C ASP A 47 15.67 -1.23 -7.20
N LEU A 48 15.15 -1.99 -6.24
CA LEU A 48 13.71 -2.28 -6.18
C LEU A 48 13.00 -1.09 -5.53
N LYS A 49 12.01 -0.54 -6.24
CA LYS A 49 11.16 0.55 -5.78
C LYS A 49 9.73 0.08 -5.57
N TRP A 50 9.06 0.72 -4.64
CA TRP A 50 7.66 0.55 -4.29
C TRP A 50 6.93 1.85 -4.58
N SER A 51 6.03 1.84 -5.57
CA SER A 51 5.19 3.01 -5.89
C SER A 51 4.11 3.20 -4.85
N THR A 52 3.96 4.42 -4.35
CA THR A 52 2.98 4.75 -3.31
C THR A 52 2.60 6.23 -3.34
N VAL A 53 1.88 6.70 -2.33
CA VAL A 53 1.51 8.09 -2.13
C VAL A 53 1.92 8.58 -0.74
N THR A 54 2.24 9.86 -0.61
CA THR A 54 2.20 10.57 0.66
C THR A 54 0.83 11.18 0.82
N GLY A 55 0.12 10.78 1.89
CA GLY A 55 -1.23 11.25 2.19
C GLY A 55 -1.25 12.30 3.31
N GLY A 56 -2.21 13.22 3.24
CA GLY A 56 -2.39 14.27 4.23
C GLY A 56 -3.74 14.97 4.14
N TRP A 57 -4.02 15.78 5.16
CA TRP A 57 -5.20 16.64 5.20
C TRP A 57 -4.86 18.02 4.63
N VAL A 58 -5.80 18.62 3.92
CA VAL A 58 -5.70 20.01 3.46
C VAL A 58 -6.48 20.86 4.46
N ILE A 59 -5.76 21.67 5.23
CA ILE A 59 -6.32 22.61 6.21
C ILE A 59 -5.86 24.01 5.80
N GLU A 60 -6.82 24.90 5.56
CA GLU A 60 -6.59 26.31 5.26
C GLU A 60 -6.83 27.15 6.52
N ASP A 61 -6.02 28.19 6.70
CA ASP A 61 -6.05 29.10 7.86
C ASP A 61 -6.00 28.42 9.24
N ASN A 62 -5.54 27.16 9.31
CA ASN A 62 -5.52 26.30 10.50
C ASN A 62 -6.89 25.88 11.06
N TYR A 63 -8.01 26.24 10.42
CA TYR A 63 -9.35 25.83 10.89
C TYR A 63 -10.29 25.38 9.77
N TYR A 64 -9.97 25.64 8.51
CA TYR A 64 -10.85 25.32 7.39
C TYR A 64 -10.44 24.01 6.72
N PHE A 65 -11.24 22.96 6.94
CA PHE A 65 -11.01 21.65 6.33
C PHE A 65 -11.40 21.64 4.86
N ARG A 66 -10.43 21.38 3.96
CA ARG A 66 -10.61 21.30 2.51
C ARG A 66 -10.62 19.87 1.96
N GLY A 67 -10.34 18.87 2.80
CA GLY A 67 -10.35 17.47 2.39
C GLY A 67 -9.00 16.78 2.53
N LYS A 68 -8.78 15.79 1.66
CA LYS A 68 -7.62 14.89 1.65
C LYS A 68 -6.76 15.22 0.43
N LYS A 69 -5.44 15.08 0.54
CA LYS A 69 -4.50 15.18 -0.57
C LYS A 69 -3.53 14.02 -0.55
N TYR A 70 -3.26 13.48 -1.73
CA TYR A 70 -2.28 12.43 -1.95
C TYR A 70 -1.32 12.89 -3.04
N SER A 71 -0.03 12.58 -2.87
CA SER A 71 1.01 12.87 -3.86
C SER A 71 1.83 11.62 -4.10
N GLU A 72 1.92 11.19 -5.36
CA GLU A 72 2.70 10.02 -5.75
C GLU A 72 4.16 10.16 -5.34
N THR A 73 4.73 9.04 -4.89
CA THR A 73 6.12 8.92 -4.46
C THR A 73 6.58 7.47 -4.60
N THR A 74 7.84 7.22 -4.29
CA THR A 74 8.37 5.86 -4.22
C THR A 74 9.13 5.64 -2.92
N LEU A 75 9.12 4.39 -2.45
CA LEU A 75 9.96 3.89 -1.38
C LEU A 75 11.00 2.92 -1.96
N SER A 76 12.23 2.91 -1.44
CA SER A 76 13.20 1.87 -1.81
C SER A 76 12.96 0.61 -0.99
N LEU A 77 12.87 -0.54 -1.66
CA LEU A 77 12.81 -1.87 -1.06
C LEU A 77 14.21 -2.49 -0.90
N GLY A 78 15.25 -1.82 -1.41
CA GLY A 78 16.63 -2.24 -1.33
C GLY A 78 17.33 -2.29 -2.70
N LYS A 79 18.64 -2.52 -2.64
CA LYS A 79 19.50 -2.69 -3.80
C LYS A 79 20.07 -4.11 -3.81
N PHE A 80 19.95 -4.79 -4.94
CA PHE A 80 20.26 -6.21 -5.07
C PHE A 80 21.16 -6.45 -6.29
N PRO A 81 22.24 -7.24 -6.16
CA PRO A 81 23.13 -7.53 -7.28
C PRO A 81 22.42 -8.42 -8.30
N VAL A 82 22.68 -8.17 -9.59
CA VAL A 82 22.33 -9.09 -10.67
C VAL A 82 23.44 -10.13 -10.78
N GLY A 83 23.08 -11.41 -10.68
CA GLY A 83 24.03 -12.51 -10.82
C GLY A 83 24.74 -12.52 -12.17
N SER A 84 25.85 -13.24 -12.28
CA SER A 84 26.64 -13.34 -13.53
C SER A 84 25.85 -13.85 -14.74
N GLY A 85 24.80 -14.65 -14.50
CA GLY A 85 23.86 -15.12 -15.54
C GLY A 85 22.73 -14.15 -15.88
N GLY A 86 22.76 -12.90 -15.40
CA GLY A 86 21.70 -11.91 -15.66
C GLY A 86 20.40 -12.17 -14.89
N HIS A 87 20.46 -12.89 -13.77
CA HIS A 87 19.30 -13.19 -12.94
C HIS A 87 19.29 -12.31 -11.68
N LEU A 88 18.09 -11.83 -11.32
CA LEU A 88 17.78 -11.27 -10.03
C LEU A 88 16.98 -12.31 -9.23
N ASP A 89 17.39 -12.54 -7.99
CA ASP A 89 16.61 -13.25 -6.97
C ASP A 89 16.73 -12.47 -5.66
N ALA A 90 15.69 -11.67 -5.37
CA ALA A 90 15.66 -10.76 -4.25
C ALA A 90 14.50 -11.11 -3.30
N SER A 91 14.64 -10.68 -2.06
CA SER A 91 13.55 -10.77 -1.08
C SER A 91 13.42 -9.48 -0.29
N PHE A 92 12.18 -9.08 -0.05
CA PHE A 92 11.81 -7.92 0.75
C PHE A 92 10.54 -8.23 1.56
N ALA A 93 10.21 -7.37 2.52
CA ALA A 93 8.93 -7.41 3.23
C ALA A 93 8.02 -6.31 2.67
N ILE A 94 6.73 -6.59 2.51
CA ILE A 94 5.73 -5.56 2.14
C ILE A 94 5.83 -4.41 3.17
N PRO A 95 6.12 -3.17 2.73
CA PRO A 95 6.22 -2.03 3.64
C PRO A 95 4.94 -1.78 4.43
N GLU A 96 5.06 -1.09 5.56
CA GLU A 96 3.87 -0.53 6.21
C GLU A 96 3.38 0.66 5.39
N ASP A 97 2.33 0.41 4.62
CA ASP A 97 1.80 1.35 3.63
C ASP A 97 0.30 1.14 3.39
N TYR A 98 -0.27 1.97 2.52
CA TYR A 98 -1.65 1.87 2.08
C TYR A 98 -1.99 0.48 1.51
N GLY A 99 -3.28 0.17 1.54
CA GLY A 99 -3.83 -0.98 0.84
C GLY A 99 -4.02 -0.73 -0.66
N GLY A 100 -4.36 -1.79 -1.37
CA GLY A 100 -4.58 -1.78 -2.80
C GLY A 100 -3.30 -2.07 -3.59
N VAL A 101 -3.34 -1.79 -4.90
CA VAL A 101 -2.23 -2.14 -5.81
C VAL A 101 -1.08 -1.15 -5.65
N HIS A 102 0.11 -1.69 -5.43
CA HIS A 102 1.39 -1.00 -5.47
C HIS A 102 2.32 -1.65 -6.49
N ASP A 103 2.91 -0.84 -7.36
CA ASP A 103 3.90 -1.33 -8.31
C ASP A 103 5.25 -1.56 -7.62
N VAL A 104 5.82 -2.74 -7.87
CA VAL A 104 7.21 -3.07 -7.56
C VAL A 104 8.01 -2.93 -8.84
N ILE A 105 8.94 -1.97 -8.85
CA ILE A 105 9.69 -1.59 -10.04
C ILE A 105 11.17 -1.93 -9.83
N ALA A 106 11.73 -2.72 -10.73
CA ALA A 106 13.16 -2.99 -10.80
C ALA A 106 13.84 -1.92 -11.66
N MET A 107 14.74 -1.15 -11.07
CA MET A 107 15.50 -0.09 -11.72
C MET A 107 16.97 -0.49 -11.89
N VAL A 108 17.54 -0.29 -13.08
CA VAL A 108 18.98 -0.40 -13.35
C VAL A 108 19.43 0.90 -13.99
N ASP A 109 20.45 1.55 -13.41
CA ASP A 109 20.96 2.85 -13.87
C ASP A 109 19.81 3.87 -14.11
N ASP A 110 18.89 3.97 -13.14
CA ASP A 110 17.70 4.83 -13.16
C ASP A 110 16.69 4.57 -14.30
N LYS A 111 16.76 3.41 -14.94
CA LYS A 111 15.76 2.95 -15.93
C LYS A 111 15.00 1.75 -15.40
N ALA A 112 13.68 1.80 -15.52
CA ALA A 112 12.84 0.65 -15.22
C ALA A 112 13.14 -0.47 -16.23
N VAL A 113 13.41 -1.67 -15.73
CA VAL A 113 13.72 -2.86 -16.56
C VAL A 113 12.74 -3.99 -16.36
N ALA A 114 12.07 -4.04 -15.20
CA ALA A 114 10.99 -4.96 -14.92
C ALA A 114 10.02 -4.37 -13.90
N GLN A 115 8.74 -4.76 -13.96
CA GLN A 115 7.75 -4.36 -12.95
C GLN A 115 6.63 -5.38 -12.80
N ASN A 116 5.94 -5.34 -11.66
CA ASN A 116 4.68 -6.02 -11.41
C ASN A 116 4.00 -5.44 -10.16
N GLY A 117 2.71 -5.69 -9.97
CA GLY A 117 1.93 -5.16 -8.84
C GLY A 117 1.78 -6.14 -7.68
N ILE A 118 1.67 -5.61 -6.46
CA ILE A 118 1.17 -6.32 -5.28
C ILE A 118 -0.09 -5.62 -4.79
N GLU A 119 -1.19 -6.37 -4.66
CA GLU A 119 -2.42 -5.86 -4.07
C GLU A 119 -2.41 -6.09 -2.56
N VAL A 120 -2.03 -5.07 -1.79
CA VAL A 120 -1.95 -5.15 -0.34
C VAL A 120 -3.36 -5.25 0.25
N THR A 121 -3.62 -6.34 0.96
CA THR A 121 -4.89 -6.63 1.63
C THR A 121 -4.86 -6.16 3.08
N GLN A 122 -6.03 -5.76 3.59
CA GLN A 122 -6.16 -5.33 4.98
C GLN A 122 -5.86 -6.47 5.96
N SER A 123 -5.28 -6.10 7.10
CA SER A 123 -5.12 -7.00 8.25
C SER A 123 -5.62 -6.33 9.52
N PHE A 124 -6.13 -7.16 10.43
CA PHE A 124 -6.81 -6.73 11.65
C PHE A 124 -6.26 -7.50 12.84
N GLU A 125 -5.95 -6.79 13.91
CA GLU A 125 -5.53 -7.38 15.18
C GLU A 125 -6.29 -6.68 16.31
N MET A 126 -6.89 -7.45 17.21
CA MET A 126 -7.65 -6.91 18.33
C MET A 126 -7.12 -7.46 19.66
N THR A 127 -6.90 -6.58 20.63
CA THR A 127 -6.39 -6.97 21.94
C THR A 127 -6.89 -6.05 23.07
N PRO A 128 -7.24 -6.59 24.25
CA PRO A 128 -7.48 -8.01 24.52
C PRO A 128 -8.79 -8.48 23.85
N LEU A 129 -8.95 -9.79 23.68
CA LEU A 129 -10.17 -10.39 23.10
C LEU A 129 -11.29 -10.65 24.13
N SER A 130 -10.97 -10.52 25.43
CA SER A 130 -11.91 -10.78 26.53
C SER A 130 -11.56 -9.97 27.76
N GLY A 131 -12.56 -9.63 28.57
CA GLY A 131 -12.39 -8.96 29.86
C GLY A 131 -13.74 -8.54 30.43
N PRO A 132 -13.79 -8.00 31.67
CA PRO A 132 -15.01 -7.44 32.23
C PRO A 132 -15.50 -6.24 31.42
N THR A 133 -16.78 -5.87 31.60
CA THR A 133 -17.33 -4.62 31.06
C THR A 133 -16.43 -3.44 31.41
N GLY A 134 -16.16 -2.57 30.45
CA GLY A 134 -15.25 -1.42 30.57
C GLY A 134 -13.80 -1.68 30.16
N THR A 135 -13.42 -2.94 29.88
CA THR A 135 -12.07 -3.30 29.42
C THR A 135 -11.68 -2.49 28.18
N PRO A 136 -10.53 -1.79 28.18
CA PRO A 136 -10.05 -1.09 26.99
C PRO A 136 -9.60 -2.10 25.93
N ILE A 137 -10.05 -1.91 24.70
CA ILE A 137 -9.74 -2.73 23.53
C ILE A 137 -9.06 -1.85 22.48
N GLU A 138 -7.96 -2.35 21.91
CA GLU A 138 -7.34 -1.81 20.71
C GLU A 138 -7.65 -2.70 19.52
N LEU A 139 -8.21 -2.10 18.46
CA LEU A 139 -8.32 -2.70 17.13
C LEU A 139 -7.29 -2.02 16.21
N ARG A 140 -6.23 -2.74 15.85
CA ARG A 140 -5.20 -2.32 14.91
C ARG A 140 -5.59 -2.76 13.51
N VAL A 141 -5.49 -1.84 12.57
CA VAL A 141 -5.77 -2.08 11.15
C VAL A 141 -4.55 -1.65 10.36
N LYS A 142 -4.13 -2.47 9.40
CA LYS A 142 -3.10 -2.13 8.41
C LYS A 142 -3.62 -2.36 7.00
N GLY A 143 -3.05 -1.65 6.02
CA GLY A 143 -3.44 -1.77 4.62
C GLY A 143 -4.79 -1.11 4.28
N LEU A 144 -5.21 -0.07 5.01
CA LEU A 144 -6.31 0.78 4.55
C LEU A 144 -5.88 1.49 3.26
N GLY A 145 -6.72 1.47 2.22
CA GLY A 145 -6.39 2.10 0.94
C GLY A 145 -6.37 3.62 1.03
N TRP A 146 -5.93 4.29 -0.03
CA TRP A 146 -5.85 5.75 -0.09
C TRP A 146 -6.87 6.38 -1.04
N ARG A 147 -7.50 5.58 -1.91
CA ARG A 147 -8.49 6.08 -2.87
C ARG A 147 -9.81 6.41 -2.17
N THR A 148 -10.71 7.01 -2.94
CA THR A 148 -12.05 7.36 -2.49
C THR A 148 -12.73 6.16 -1.83
N MET A 149 -13.24 6.36 -0.61
CA MET A 149 -13.90 5.35 0.23
C MET A 149 -13.02 4.21 0.76
N GLU A 150 -11.71 4.18 0.52
CA GLU A 150 -10.85 3.09 1.01
C GLU A 150 -10.12 3.40 2.32
N ASN A 151 -10.00 4.68 2.67
CA ASN A 151 -9.17 5.19 3.76
C ASN A 151 -9.90 5.45 5.09
N THR A 152 -11.22 5.27 5.15
CA THR A 152 -12.05 5.53 6.33
C THR A 152 -13.06 4.40 6.50
N TRP A 153 -13.00 3.69 7.63
CA TRP A 153 -13.80 2.50 7.89
C TRP A 153 -14.54 2.64 9.23
N VAL A 154 -15.80 2.24 9.28
CA VAL A 154 -16.65 2.33 10.48
C VAL A 154 -16.49 1.08 11.34
N VAL A 155 -16.37 1.27 12.65
CA VAL A 155 -16.25 0.20 13.65
C VAL A 155 -17.58 0.05 14.37
N ASN A 156 -18.09 -1.18 14.41
CA ASN A 156 -19.33 -1.54 15.08
C ASN A 156 -19.05 -2.50 16.25
N TRP A 157 -19.77 -2.26 17.36
CA TRP A 157 -19.89 -3.17 18.50
C TRP A 157 -21.35 -3.60 18.61
N ASP A 158 -21.62 -4.92 18.60
CA ASP A 158 -23.00 -5.46 18.61
C ASP A 158 -23.90 -4.86 17.53
N ASN A 159 -23.37 -4.72 16.31
CA ASN A 159 -24.03 -4.08 15.16
C ASN A 159 -24.38 -2.59 15.35
N ARG A 160 -23.79 -1.89 16.33
CA ARG A 160 -23.94 -0.45 16.51
C ARG A 160 -22.63 0.27 16.24
N ALA A 161 -22.68 1.33 15.43
CA ALA A 161 -21.50 2.15 15.18
C ALA A 161 -20.98 2.78 16.47
N ILE A 162 -19.69 2.61 16.74
CA ILE A 162 -18.98 3.18 17.90
C ILE A 162 -17.91 4.20 17.51
N GLY A 163 -17.66 4.35 16.20
CA GLY A 163 -16.69 5.29 15.66
C GLY A 163 -16.15 4.82 14.32
N PHE A 164 -15.10 5.48 13.85
CA PHE A 164 -14.41 5.11 12.62
C PHE A 164 -12.89 5.19 12.81
N VAL A 165 -12.16 4.46 11.97
CA VAL A 165 -10.72 4.59 11.81
C VAL A 165 -10.40 5.19 10.46
N THR A 166 -9.29 5.92 10.37
CA THR A 166 -8.83 6.46 9.09
C THR A 166 -7.31 6.42 8.99
N ALA A 167 -6.82 6.20 7.76
CA ALA A 167 -5.40 6.12 7.48
C ALA A 167 -4.86 7.24 6.58
N VAL A 168 -5.59 8.36 6.41
CA VAL A 168 -5.26 9.41 5.43
C VAL A 168 -3.84 9.92 5.52
N SER A 169 -3.29 10.02 6.72
CA SER A 169 -1.95 10.56 6.98
C SER A 169 -1.05 9.58 7.73
N THR A 170 -1.38 8.28 7.68
CA THR A 170 -0.72 7.25 8.51
C THR A 170 -0.35 6.01 7.71
N HIS A 171 -0.14 6.16 6.39
CA HIS A 171 0.39 5.09 5.53
C HIS A 171 -0.39 3.78 5.65
N GLY A 172 -1.71 3.85 5.53
CA GLY A 172 -2.57 2.66 5.57
C GLY A 172 -2.80 2.05 6.96
N SER A 173 -2.17 2.55 8.02
CA SER A 173 -2.33 2.00 9.38
C SER A 173 -3.21 2.88 10.26
N ALA A 174 -4.06 2.26 11.10
CA ALA A 174 -4.87 2.98 12.07
C ALA A 174 -5.15 2.12 13.31
N VAL A 175 -5.48 2.78 14.44
CA VAL A 175 -5.85 2.11 15.69
C VAL A 175 -7.16 2.70 16.21
N ALA A 176 -8.18 1.86 16.33
CA ALA A 176 -9.39 2.17 17.08
C ALA A 176 -9.21 1.78 18.54
N ARG A 177 -9.64 2.65 19.45
CA ARG A 177 -9.65 2.38 20.89
C ARG A 177 -11.06 2.57 21.43
N PHE A 178 -11.61 1.52 22.02
CA PHE A 178 -12.96 1.52 22.59
C PHE A 178 -13.00 0.64 23.84
N ARG A 179 -14.15 0.55 24.50
CA ARG A 179 -14.33 -0.25 25.71
C ARG A 179 -15.39 -1.31 25.50
N ALA A 180 -15.17 -2.49 26.07
CA ALA A 180 -16.19 -3.52 26.15
C ALA A 180 -17.44 -2.98 26.85
N ALA A 181 -18.63 -3.22 26.28
CA ALA A 181 -19.90 -2.74 26.82
C ALA A 181 -21.00 -3.79 26.63
N GLY A 182 -22.01 -3.76 27.49
CA GLY A 182 -23.12 -4.71 27.45
C GLY A 182 -23.05 -5.80 28.53
N PRO A 183 -24.03 -6.73 28.52
CA PRO A 183 -24.07 -7.87 29.45
C PRO A 183 -22.92 -8.84 29.18
N VAL A 184 -22.66 -9.76 30.10
CA VAL A 184 -21.64 -10.81 29.90
C VAL A 184 -22.05 -11.71 28.72
N GLY A 185 -21.15 -11.89 27.75
CA GLY A 185 -21.35 -12.76 26.60
C GLY A 185 -20.38 -12.46 25.46
N ASP A 186 -20.61 -13.11 24.32
CA ASP A 186 -19.89 -12.84 23.08
C ASP A 186 -20.42 -11.57 22.42
N HIS A 187 -19.50 -10.70 22.01
CA HIS A 187 -19.80 -9.43 21.37
C HIS A 187 -19.09 -9.32 20.02
N PRO A 188 -19.81 -9.38 18.88
CA PRO A 188 -19.18 -9.24 17.58
C PRO A 188 -18.71 -7.80 17.34
N VAL A 189 -17.43 -7.66 16.99
CA VAL A 189 -16.85 -6.43 16.45
C VAL A 189 -16.79 -6.56 14.93
N LYS A 190 -17.34 -5.56 14.22
CA LYS A 190 -17.35 -5.54 12.75
C LYS A 190 -16.73 -4.25 12.26
N ILE A 191 -16.07 -4.32 11.10
CA ILE A 191 -15.49 -3.15 10.46
C ILE A 191 -15.93 -3.10 9.00
N TYR A 192 -16.42 -1.94 8.57
CA TYR A 192 -17.03 -1.75 7.26
C TYR A 192 -16.40 -0.59 6.51
N THR A 193 -16.31 -0.74 5.20
CA THR A 193 -15.89 0.30 4.26
C THR A 193 -17.07 0.81 3.43
N GLY A 194 -16.97 2.03 2.92
CA GLY A 194 -17.99 2.64 2.06
C GLY A 194 -19.18 3.29 2.78
N TRP A 195 -20.12 3.78 1.98
CA TRP A 195 -21.29 4.57 2.43
C TRP A 195 -22.20 3.83 3.44
N GLN A 196 -22.25 2.50 3.39
CA GLN A 196 -23.07 1.66 4.26
C GLN A 196 -22.36 1.19 5.54
N GLY A 197 -21.30 1.87 5.97
CA GLY A 197 -20.79 1.74 7.33
C GLY A 197 -21.75 2.28 8.40
N GLN A 198 -22.99 2.63 8.05
CA GLN A 198 -24.07 3.02 8.95
C GLN A 198 -25.18 1.98 8.92
#